data_AF-A0A2N2HEP4-F1
#
_entry.id   AF-A0A2N2HEP4-F1
#
_cell.length_a   1.000
_cell.length_b   1.000
_cell.length_c   1.000
_cell.angle_alpha   90.00
_cell.angle_beta   90.00
_cell.angle_gamma   90.00
#
_symmetry.space_group_name_H-M   'P 1'
#
loop_
_entity.id
_entity.type
_entity.pdbx_description
1 polymer ?
#
loop_
_entity_poly.entity_id
_entity_poly.type
_entity_poly.pdbx_seq_one_letter_code
_entity_poly.pdbx_strand_id
1 'polypeptide(L)'
;MDQKELREWEGKCIQEEPPGCKAGCPLGVDARAFAQSMAKGDPGAARAVLEKSMPLAAITARLCEAPCEGFCVRGDLGGAVALGGLERLCIRETQPKGRLLRLPARPRKVAVLGG
;
A
#
# COMPACT_ATOMS: atom_id res chain seq x y z
N MET A 1 -38.52 -4.03 11.05
CA MET A 1 -37.49 -3.27 10.34
C MET A 1 -38.18 -2.61 9.16
N ASP A 2 -38.39 -1.30 9.29
CA ASP A 2 -39.17 -0.52 8.32
C ASP A 2 -38.29 -0.13 7.11
N GLN A 3 -38.89 0.17 5.96
CA GLN A 3 -38.15 0.48 4.73
C GLN A 3 -37.27 1.73 4.87
N LYS A 4 -37.65 2.63 5.79
CA LYS A 4 -36.91 3.85 6.12
C LYS A 4 -35.61 3.57 6.89
N GLU A 5 -35.64 2.65 7.85
CA GLU A 5 -34.47 2.24 8.64
C GLU A 5 -33.43 1.54 7.75
N LEU A 6 -33.89 0.72 6.81
CA LEU A 6 -33.03 0.05 5.81
C LEU A 6 -32.23 1.05 4.98
N ARG A 7 -32.87 2.12 4.49
CA ARG A 7 -32.21 3.17 3.70
C ARG A 7 -31.20 3.97 4.51
N GLU A 8 -31.49 4.26 5.79
CA GLU A 8 -30.53 4.92 6.68
C GLU A 8 -29.30 4.05 6.96
N TRP A 9 -29.47 2.74 7.04
CA TRP A 9 -28.37 1.79 7.18
C TRP A 9 -27.54 1.65 5.90
N GLU A 10 -28.18 1.58 4.73
CA GLU A 10 -27.50 1.57 3.44
C GLU A 10 -26.66 2.84 3.23
N GLY A 11 -27.15 4.01 3.67
CA GLY A 11 -26.40 5.27 3.60
C GLY A 11 -25.13 5.32 4.45
N LYS A 12 -24.96 4.42 5.43
CA LYS A 12 -23.73 4.26 6.22
C LYS A 12 -22.74 3.30 5.58
N CYS A 13 -23.14 2.58 4.53
CA CYS A 13 -22.31 1.60 3.85
C CYS A 13 -21.28 2.33 2.98
N ILE A 14 -20.00 2.20 3.36
CA ILE A 14 -18.85 2.71 2.59
C ILE A 14 -18.45 1.79 1.42
N GLN A 15 -19.35 0.92 0.94
CA GLN A 15 -19.20 -0.08 -0.13
C GLN A 15 -17.75 -0.49 -0.47
N GLU A 16 -17.10 0.21 -1.41
CA GLU A 16 -15.76 -0.08 -1.94
C GLU A 16 -14.73 1.01 -1.62
N GLU A 17 -15.04 1.95 -0.73
CA GLU A 17 -14.10 3.01 -0.36
C GLU A 17 -12.80 2.40 0.18
N PRO A 18 -11.64 2.90 -0.28
CA PRO A 18 -10.37 2.39 0.18
C PRO A 18 -10.21 2.63 1.69
N PRO A 19 -9.58 1.70 2.43
CA PRO A 19 -9.31 1.93 3.84
C PRO A 19 -8.46 3.19 4.03
N GLY A 20 -8.65 3.91 5.14
CA GLY A 20 -8.02 5.22 5.37
C GLY A 20 -6.51 5.26 5.10
N CYS A 21 -5.76 4.21 5.48
CA CYS A 21 -4.34 4.12 5.19
C CYS A 21 -3.99 4.04 3.68
N LYS A 22 -4.83 3.38 2.88
CA LYS A 22 -4.67 3.30 1.42
C LYS A 22 -5.09 4.61 0.76
N ALA A 23 -6.15 5.25 1.25
CA ALA A 23 -6.60 6.56 0.79
C ALA A 23 -5.57 7.66 1.07
N GLY A 24 -4.89 7.59 2.22
CA GLY A 24 -3.83 8.54 2.59
C GLY A 24 -2.49 8.30 1.89
N CYS A 25 -2.31 7.19 1.18
CA CYS A 25 -1.08 6.91 0.45
C CYS A 25 -1.19 7.44 -0.98
N PRO A 26 -0.27 8.33 -1.44
CA PRO A 26 -0.32 8.85 -2.81
C PRO A 26 -0.11 7.78 -3.88
N LEU A 27 0.50 6.65 -3.52
CA LEU A 27 0.75 5.51 -4.39
C LEU A 27 -0.30 4.40 -4.25
N GLY A 28 -1.31 4.59 -3.39
CA GLY A 28 -2.40 3.62 -3.19
C GLY A 28 -1.94 2.26 -2.64
N VAL A 29 -0.85 2.23 -1.87
CA VAL A 29 -0.25 1.00 -1.32
C VAL A 29 -1.25 0.29 -0.41
N ASP A 30 -1.33 -1.03 -0.54
CA ASP A 30 -2.11 -1.87 0.37
C ASP A 30 -1.35 -2.11 1.69
N ALA A 31 -1.45 -1.12 2.57
CA ALA A 31 -0.82 -1.14 3.88
C ALA A 31 -1.31 -2.29 4.78
N ARG A 32 -2.56 -2.76 4.61
CA ARG A 32 -3.11 -3.87 5.40
C ARG A 32 -2.47 -5.18 5.01
N ALA A 33 -2.43 -5.49 3.70
CA ALA A 33 -1.76 -6.68 3.20
C ALA A 33 -0.27 -6.67 3.56
N PHE A 34 0.39 -5.52 3.43
CA PHE A 34 1.79 -5.34 3.82
C PHE A 34 2.02 -5.64 5.31
N ALA A 35 1.25 -5.00 6.21
CA ALA A 35 1.39 -5.19 7.65
C ALA A 35 1.10 -6.64 8.06
N GLN A 36 0.14 -7.31 7.41
CA GLN A 36 -0.14 -8.74 7.65
C GLN A 36 1.04 -9.64 7.24
N SER A 37 1.68 -9.39 6.10
CA SER A 37 2.86 -10.15 5.68
C SER A 37 4.05 -9.93 6.63
N MET A 38 4.26 -8.69 7.09
CA MET A 38 5.28 -8.39 8.10
C MET A 38 4.98 -9.08 9.43
N ALA A 39 3.72 -9.08 9.89
CA ALA A 39 3.30 -9.75 11.12
C ALA A 39 3.48 -11.28 11.05
N LYS A 40 3.38 -11.87 9.86
CA LYS A 40 3.65 -13.31 9.63
C LYS A 40 5.15 -13.65 9.57
N GLY A 41 6.03 -12.65 9.63
CA GLY A 41 7.48 -12.86 9.50
C GLY A 41 7.93 -13.17 8.08
N ASP A 42 7.14 -12.83 7.06
CA ASP A 42 7.50 -12.99 5.64
C ASP A 42 7.76 -11.61 4.99
N PRO A 43 8.96 -11.04 5.19
CA PRO A 43 9.31 -9.75 4.60
C PRO A 43 9.40 -9.85 3.06
N GLY A 44 9.61 -11.05 2.50
CA GLY A 44 9.64 -11.27 1.06
C GLY A 44 8.27 -11.07 0.40
N ALA A 45 7.22 -11.63 1.00
CA ALA A 45 5.85 -11.38 0.56
C ALA A 45 5.44 -9.92 0.81
N ALA A 46 5.85 -9.34 1.95
CA ALA A 46 5.58 -7.94 2.27
C ALA A 46 6.18 -7.00 1.20
N ARG A 47 7.44 -7.24 0.79
CA ARG A 47 8.08 -6.50 -0.28
C ARG A 47 7.36 -6.65 -1.62
N ALA A 48 6.86 -7.84 -1.94
CA ALA A 48 6.10 -8.04 -3.16
C ALA A 48 4.79 -7.22 -3.19
N VAL A 49 4.18 -6.96 -2.02
CA VAL A 49 3.04 -6.04 -1.92
C VAL A 49 3.46 -4.60 -2.22
N LEU A 50 4.59 -4.15 -1.66
CA LEU A 50 5.13 -2.81 -1.91
C LEU A 50 5.48 -2.61 -3.39
N GLU A 51 6.21 -3.56 -3.99
CA GLU A 51 6.70 -3.49 -5.37
C GLU A 51 5.58 -3.52 -6.43
N LYS A 52 4.36 -3.98 -6.08
CA LYS A 52 3.19 -3.88 -6.98
C LYS A 52 2.80 -2.42 -7.26
N SER A 53 2.95 -1.55 -6.28
CA SER A 53 2.50 -0.15 -6.34
C SER A 53 3.68 0.82 -6.40
N MET A 54 4.85 0.40 -5.93
CA MET A 54 6.09 1.18 -5.88
C MET A 54 7.15 0.58 -6.80
N PRO A 55 7.31 1.09 -8.04
CA PRO A 55 8.34 0.64 -8.96
C PRO A 55 9.77 0.77 -8.39
N LEU A 56 9.97 1.76 -7.52
CA LEU A 56 11.25 2.07 -6.87
C LEU A 56 11.15 1.93 -5.35
N ALA A 57 10.56 0.82 -4.87
CA ALA A 57 10.30 0.57 -3.44
C ALA A 57 11.51 0.84 -2.52
N ALA A 58 12.73 0.55 -2.98
CA ALA A 58 13.95 0.78 -2.19
C ALA A 58 14.26 2.27 -1.95
N ILE A 59 13.90 3.15 -2.88
CA ILE A 59 14.08 4.59 -2.78
C ILE A 59 12.88 5.20 -2.05
N THR A 60 11.66 4.86 -2.48
CA THR A 60 10.43 5.41 -1.88
C THR A 60 10.33 5.08 -0.40
N ALA A 61 10.64 3.86 0.05
CA ALA A 61 10.59 3.52 1.48
C ALA A 61 11.54 4.36 2.34
N ARG A 62 12.67 4.82 1.78
CA ARG A 62 13.64 5.67 2.50
C ARG A 62 13.19 7.13 2.57
N LEU A 63 12.52 7.61 1.52
CA LEU A 63 12.01 8.98 1.42
C LEU A 63 10.61 9.14 2.02
N CYS A 64 9.88 8.04 2.20
CA CYS A 64 8.50 8.06 2.69
C CYS A 64 8.42 8.73 4.06
N GLU A 65 7.64 9.80 4.12
CA GLU A 65 7.26 10.52 5.35
C GLU A 65 6.03 9.91 6.03
N ALA A 66 5.50 8.81 5.47
CA ALA A 66 4.38 8.03 5.99
C ALA A 66 3.08 8.84 6.24
N PRO A 67 2.55 9.58 5.24
CA PRO A 67 1.31 10.33 5.39
C PRO A 67 0.13 9.42 5.77
N CYS A 68 0.18 8.14 5.38
CA CYS A 68 -0.82 7.13 5.70
C CYS A 68 -1.00 6.88 7.22
N GLU A 69 -0.01 7.22 8.05
CA GLU A 69 -0.12 7.08 9.52
C GLU A 69 -1.11 8.08 10.10
N GLY A 70 -1.21 9.28 9.52
CA GLY A 70 -2.20 10.29 9.92
C GLY A 70 -3.65 9.91 9.61
N PHE A 71 -3.86 9.02 8.64
CA PHE A 71 -5.18 8.47 8.29
C PHE A 71 -5.46 7.11 8.94
N CYS A 72 -4.62 6.68 9.87
CA CYS A 72 -4.79 5.41 10.55
C CYS A 72 -5.92 5.50 11.59
N VAL A 73 -6.97 4.70 11.43
CA VAL A 73 -8.11 4.61 12.38
C VAL A 73 -7.66 4.24 13.79
N ARG A 74 -6.51 3.57 13.95
CA ARG A 74 -5.94 3.23 15.27
C ARG A 74 -5.31 4.44 15.97
N GLY A 75 -5.07 5.54 15.26
CA GLY A 75 -4.54 6.79 15.83
C GLY A 75 -5.31 7.21 17.09
N ASP A 76 -6.64 7.18 17.01
CA ASP A 76 -7.54 7.55 18.11
C ASP A 76 -7.56 6.53 19.27
N LEU A 77 -7.02 5.32 19.06
CA LEU A 77 -7.04 4.20 20.00
C LEU A 77 -5.69 3.97 20.70
N GLY A 78 -4.83 4.98 20.73
CA GLY A 78 -3.52 4.90 21.40
C GLY A 78 -2.32 4.71 20.46
N GLY A 79 -2.48 5.03 19.18
CA GLY A 79 -1.37 5.19 18.25
C GLY A 79 -1.56 4.54 16.89
N ALA A 80 -1.09 5.23 15.85
CA ALA A 80 -1.05 4.72 14.49
C ALA A 80 -0.05 3.56 14.36
N VAL A 81 -0.28 2.70 13.36
CA VAL A 81 0.71 1.70 12.97
C VAL A 81 1.87 2.41 12.29
N ALA A 82 3.10 2.21 12.80
CA ALA A 82 4.33 2.79 12.25
C ALA A 82 4.72 2.15 10.90
N LEU A 83 3.89 2.36 9.88
CA LEU A 83 4.03 1.83 8.52
C LEU A 83 5.34 2.27 7.87
N GLY A 84 5.74 3.54 8.01
CA GLY A 84 6.99 4.02 7.43
C GLY A 84 8.21 3.31 8.01
N GLY A 85 8.19 3.01 9.31
CA GLY A 85 9.23 2.23 9.97
C GLY A 85 9.26 0.78 9.47
N LEU A 86 8.10 0.15 9.32
CA LEU A 86 7.96 -1.20 8.80
C LEU A 86 8.42 -1.31 7.34
N GLU A 87 8.09 -0.33 6.49
CA GLU A 87 8.54 -0.28 5.09
C GLU A 87 10.06 -0.23 5.01
N ARG A 88 10.70 0.64 5.80
CA ARG A 88 12.17 0.75 5.86
C ARG A 88 12.81 -0.55 6.34
N LEU A 89 12.23 -1.20 7.36
CA LEU A 89 12.68 -2.49 7.85
C LEU A 89 12.58 -3.57 6.77
N CYS A 90 11.41 -3.68 6.13
CA CYS A 90 11.15 -4.65 5.07
C CYS A 90 12.18 -4.52 3.93
N ILE A 91 12.41 -3.30 3.44
CA ILE A 91 13.39 -3.04 2.38
C ILE A 91 14.82 -3.33 2.82
N ARG A 92 15.16 -3.11 4.10
CA ARG A 92 16.50 -3.41 4.64
C ARG A 92 16.76 -4.92 4.73
N GLU A 93 15.75 -5.70 5.10
CA GLU A 93 15.88 -7.15 5.30
C GLU A 93 15.72 -7.96 4.02
N THR A 94 15.28 -7.34 2.93
CA THR A 94 14.99 -8.03 1.67
C THR A 94 15.85 -7.50 0.55
N GLN A 95 16.10 -8.37 -0.44
CA GLN A 95 16.71 -7.97 -1.70
C GLN A 95 15.67 -7.93 -2.81
N PRO A 96 15.85 -7.06 -3.83
CA PRO A 96 14.98 -7.05 -4.99
C PRO A 96 15.01 -8.43 -5.65
N LYS A 97 13.86 -9.09 -5.70
CA LYS A 97 13.70 -10.30 -6.51
C LYS A 97 13.52 -9.84 -7.94
N GLY A 98 14.63 -9.73 -8.68
CA GLY A 98 14.69 -9.26 -10.06
C GLY A 98 13.83 -10.10 -11.00
N ARG A 99 12.52 -9.84 -11.03
CA ARG A 99 11.61 -10.41 -12.02
C ARG A 99 11.46 -9.39 -13.14
N LEU A 100 12.38 -9.45 -14.09
CA LEU A 100 12.19 -8.82 -15.38
C LEU A 100 11.03 -9.55 -16.08
N LEU A 101 9.81 -9.02 -15.94
CA LEU A 101 8.68 -9.46 -16.74
C LEU A 101 8.96 -9.07 -18.19
N ARG A 102 9.44 -10.03 -18.98
CA ARG A 102 9.55 -9.88 -20.44
C ARG A 102 8.14 -9.86 -21.00
N LEU A 103 7.64 -8.66 -21.27
CA LEU A 103 6.39 -8.46 -21.99
C LEU A 103 6.59 -8.84 -23.47
N PRO A 104 5.55 -9.38 -24.14
CA PRO A 104 5.62 -9.68 -25.56
C PRO A 104 5.88 -8.40 -26.38
N ALA A 105 6.66 -8.55 -27.46
CA ALA A 105 6.99 -7.44 -28.34
C ALA A 105 5.72 -6.82 -28.94
N ARG A 106 5.67 -5.49 -28.99
CA ARG A 106 4.61 -4.73 -29.66
C ARG A 106 5.21 -3.97 -30.85
N PRO A 107 4.48 -3.78 -31.96
CA PRO A 107 5.00 -3.12 -33.16
C PRO A 107 5.20 -1.59 -33.02
N ARG A 108 4.99 -1.04 -31.82
CA ARG A 108 5.08 0.41 -31.54
C ARG A 108 6.40 0.71 -30.83
N LYS A 109 6.99 1.88 -31.14
CA LYS A 109 8.21 2.38 -30.49
C LYS A 109 7.84 3.45 -29.46
N VAL A 110 8.55 3.49 -28.34
CA VAL A 110 8.39 4.47 -27.25
C VAL A 110 9.77 5.01 -26.91
N ALA A 111 9.88 6.33 -26.72
CA ALA A 111 11.08 6.99 -26.21
C ALA A 111 10.77 7.63 -24.85
N VAL A 112 11.73 7.59 -23.92
CA VAL A 112 11.66 8.24 -22.61
C VAL A 112 12.81 9.23 -22.55
N LEU A 113 12.52 10.50 -22.23
CA LEU A 113 13.50 11.59 -22.13
C LEU A 113 13.55 12.08 -20.68
N GLY A 114 14.73 12.03 -20.08
CA GLY A 114 14.94 12.30 -18.65
C GLY A 114 14.95 11.01 -17.82
N GLY A 115 15.91 10.93 -16.90
CA GLY A 115 16.14 9.80 -15.99
C GLY A 115 16.73 10.27 -14.68
#